data_AF-A0A538ML26-F1
#
_entry.id   AF-A0A538ML26-F1
#
_cell.length_a   1.000
_cell.length_b   1.000
_cell.length_c   1.000
_cell.angle_alpha   90.00
_cell.angle_beta   90.00
_cell.angle_gamma   90.00
#
_symmetry.space_group_name_H-M   'P 1'
#
loop_
_entity.id
_entity.type
_entity.pdbx_description
1 polymer ?
#
loop_
_entity_poly.entity_id
_entity_poly.type
_entity_poly.pdbx_seq_one_letter_code
_entity_poly.pdbx_strand_id
1 'polypeptide(L)'
;RCLFPQPPPPDMAPSCAEGGVLGVLPGVIGSIQATEALKLALGIGEPLVGRLLLYDALSGEFDEMKLRRDPACPVCGESPSITEYVDYVEFCQGVGH
;
A
#
# COMPACT_ATOMS: atom_id res chain seq x y z
N ARG A 1 3.71 1.36 -7.91
CA ARG A 1 5.15 1.12 -7.65
C ARG A 1 5.97 2.40 -7.38
N CYS A 2 5.43 3.62 -7.49
CA CYS A 2 6.20 4.85 -7.19
C CYS A 2 6.76 4.91 -5.76
N LEU A 3 6.01 4.43 -4.76
CA LEU A 3 6.47 4.45 -3.36
C LEU A 3 7.40 3.27 -3.03
N PHE A 4 7.01 2.06 -3.46
CA PHE A 4 7.79 0.83 -3.30
C PHE A 4 8.00 0.21 -4.68
N PRO A 5 9.14 0.49 -5.35
CA PRO A 5 9.40 0.02 -6.71
C PRO A 5 9.59 -1.50 -6.78
N GLN A 6 10.29 -2.05 -5.79
CA GLN A 6 10.53 -3.48 -5.67
C GLN A 6 9.80 -4.02 -4.43
N PRO A 7 9.31 -5.25 -4.48
CA PRO A 7 8.73 -5.89 -3.31
C PRO A 7 9.82 -6.15 -2.27
N PRO A 8 9.50 -6.13 -0.97
CA PRO A 8 10.45 -6.51 0.05
C PRO A 8 10.84 -8.00 -0.13
N PRO A 9 12.07 -8.39 0.27
CA PRO A 9 12.46 -9.78 0.37
C PRO A 9 11.45 -10.61 1.20
N PRO A 10 11.16 -11.88 0.86
CA PRO A 10 10.18 -12.70 1.58
C PRO A 10 10.44 -12.80 3.10
N ASP A 11 11.71 -12.81 3.49
CA ASP A 11 12.17 -12.85 4.88
C ASP A 11 11.92 -11.53 5.66
N MET A 12 11.71 -10.42 4.95
CA MET A 12 11.42 -9.11 5.53
C MET A 12 9.92 -8.79 5.62
N ALA A 13 9.05 -9.70 5.16
CA ALA A 13 7.60 -9.53 5.18
C ALA A 13 6.93 -10.74 5.86
N PRO A 14 7.12 -10.93 7.18
CA PRO A 14 6.42 -11.99 7.90
C PRO A 14 4.91 -11.80 7.77
N SER A 15 4.15 -12.89 7.72
CA SER A 15 2.70 -12.80 7.70
C SER A 15 2.18 -12.10 8.96
N CYS A 16 0.98 -11.50 8.91
CA CYS A 16 0.35 -10.91 10.11
C CYS A 16 0.19 -11.93 11.25
N ALA A 17 0.13 -13.23 10.93
CA ALA A 17 0.09 -14.33 11.89
C ALA A 17 1.46 -14.61 12.54
N GLU A 18 2.56 -14.39 11.82
CA GLU A 18 3.93 -14.61 12.31
C GLU A 18 4.51 -13.38 13.02
N GLY A 19 4.30 -12.18 12.47
CA GLY A 19 4.81 -10.93 13.05
C GLY A 19 3.98 -10.39 14.21
N GLY A 20 2.70 -10.81 14.30
CA GLY A 20 1.74 -10.29 15.26
C GLY A 20 1.27 -8.87 14.93
N VAL A 21 -0.02 -8.61 15.10
CA VAL A 21 -0.61 -7.28 14.93
C VAL A 21 -1.65 -7.04 16.01
N LEU A 22 -1.74 -5.81 16.54
CA LEU A 22 -2.87 -5.43 17.37
C LEU A 22 -4.15 -5.58 16.54
N GLY A 23 -5.04 -6.48 16.91
CA GLY A 23 -6.22 -6.82 16.09
C GLY A 23 -7.14 -5.63 15.76
N VAL A 24 -7.04 -4.55 16.55
CA VAL A 24 -7.75 -3.29 16.31
C VAL A 24 -7.17 -2.48 15.13
N LEU A 25 -5.88 -2.61 14.82
CA LEU A 25 -5.21 -1.84 13.77
C LEU A 25 -5.84 -2.05 12.39
N PRO A 26 -6.04 -3.29 11.90
CA PRO A 26 -6.77 -3.51 10.65
C PRO A 26 -8.19 -2.94 10.66
N GLY A 27 -8.87 -2.95 11.82
CA GLY A 27 -10.21 -2.38 11.97
C GLY A 27 -10.24 -0.85 11.80
N VAL A 28 -9.26 -0.15 12.39
CA VAL A 28 -9.11 1.30 12.24
C VAL A 28 -8.78 1.65 10.79
N ILE A 29 -7.76 1.02 10.22
CA ILE A 29 -7.32 1.28 8.84
C ILE A 29 -8.42 0.92 7.83
N GLY A 30 -9.12 -0.19 8.01
CA GLY A 30 -10.24 -0.59 7.15
C GLY A 30 -11.40 0.41 7.20
N SER A 31 -11.71 0.97 8.37
CA SER A 31 -12.74 2.01 8.51
C SER A 31 -12.37 3.31 7.81
N ILE A 32 -11.09 3.70 7.87
CA ILE A 32 -10.56 4.84 7.11
C ILE A 32 -10.67 4.56 5.61
N GLN A 33 -10.23 3.39 5.15
CA GLN A 33 -10.34 2.98 3.74
C GLN A 33 -11.79 3.01 3.23
N ALA A 34 -12.75 2.50 4.03
CA ALA A 34 -14.17 2.55 3.70
C ALA A 34 -14.69 3.99 3.57
N THR A 35 -14.25 4.88 4.47
CA THR A 35 -14.59 6.30 4.40
C THR A 35 -14.05 6.97 3.14
N GLU A 36 -12.80 6.67 2.76
CA GLU A 36 -12.21 7.17 1.50
C GLU A 36 -12.96 6.66 0.27
N ALA A 37 -13.36 5.38 0.27
CA ALA A 37 -14.17 4.81 -0.81
C ALA A 37 -15.52 5.52 -0.95
N LEU A 38 -16.18 5.85 0.16
CA LEU A 38 -17.42 6.62 0.16
C LEU A 38 -17.23 8.04 -0.37
N LYS A 39 -16.17 8.74 0.04
CA LYS A 39 -15.84 10.08 -0.49
C LYS A 39 -15.68 10.06 -2.01
N LEU A 40 -14.97 9.05 -2.53
CA LEU A 40 -14.80 8.87 -3.97
C LEU A 40 -16.12 8.55 -4.68
N ALA A 41 -16.91 7.60 -4.15
CA ALA A 41 -18.16 7.17 -4.77
C ALA A 41 -19.23 8.29 -4.80
N LEU A 42 -19.27 9.12 -3.76
CA LEU A 42 -20.23 10.21 -3.62
C LEU A 42 -19.72 11.53 -4.23
N GLY A 43 -18.44 11.62 -4.57
CA GLY A 43 -17.84 12.87 -5.07
C GLY A 43 -17.82 13.99 -4.02
N ILE A 44 -17.62 13.65 -2.74
CA ILE A 44 -17.67 14.60 -1.61
C ILE A 44 -16.35 14.67 -0.84
N GLY A 45 -16.11 15.81 -0.19
CA GLY A 45 -14.95 16.04 0.65
C GLY A 45 -13.62 16.03 -0.12
N GLU A 46 -12.52 15.82 0.61
CA GLU A 46 -11.18 15.70 0.03
C GLU A 46 -10.61 14.30 0.31
N PRO A 47 -10.64 13.39 -0.69
CA PRO A 47 -10.04 12.07 -0.57
C PRO A 47 -8.52 12.13 -0.34
N LEU A 48 -7.96 11.14 0.35
CA LEU A 48 -6.52 10.94 0.56
C LEU A 48 -5.75 10.55 -0.73
N VAL A 49 -6.31 10.81 -1.91
CA VAL A 49 -5.68 10.49 -3.19
C VAL A 49 -4.32 11.19 -3.30
N GLY A 50 -3.28 10.42 -3.58
CA GLY A 50 -1.91 10.92 -3.66
C GLY A 50 -1.27 11.23 -2.29
N ARG A 51 -1.88 10.80 -1.18
CA ARG A 51 -1.33 10.93 0.17
C ARG A 51 -1.12 9.54 0.79
N LEU A 52 -0.06 9.39 1.57
CA LEU A 52 0.18 8.23 2.43
C LEU A 52 -0.17 8.64 3.86
N LEU A 53 -1.12 7.95 4.46
CA LEU A 53 -1.47 8.11 5.88
C LEU A 53 -0.67 7.10 6.71
N LEU A 54 -0.02 7.60 7.76
CA LEU A 54 0.65 6.82 8.78
C LEU A 54 -0.18 6.93 10.07
N TYR A 55 -0.37 5.80 10.74
CA TYR A 55 -1.07 5.73 12.03
C TYR A 55 -0.16 5.03 13.04
N ASP A 56 0.26 5.78 14.06
CA ASP A 56 0.94 5.22 15.22
C ASP A 56 -0.11 4.97 16.31
N ALA A 57 -0.40 3.70 16.59
CA ALA A 57 -1.40 3.33 17.60
C ALA A 57 -0.89 3.44 19.04
N LEU A 58 0.42 3.53 19.26
CA LEU A 58 0.98 3.71 20.61
C LEU A 58 0.90 5.17 21.03
N SER A 59 1.25 6.10 20.14
CA SER A 59 1.10 7.53 20.40
C SER A 59 -0.31 8.07 20.10
N GLY A 60 -1.07 7.37 19.26
CA GLY A 60 -2.37 7.80 18.78
C GLY A 60 -2.31 8.88 17.70
N GLU A 61 -1.16 9.01 17.04
CA GLU A 61 -0.90 10.08 16.07
C GLU A 61 -1.17 9.65 14.64
N PHE A 62 -1.57 10.64 13.83
CA PHE A 62 -1.72 10.51 12.39
C PHE A 62 -0.77 11.45 11.69
N ASP A 63 -0.01 10.92 10.74
CA ASP A 63 0.87 11.69 9.87
C ASP A 63 0.50 11.47 8.41
N GLU A 64 0.59 12.54 7.62
CA GLU A 64 0.31 12.49 6.19
C GLU A 64 1.52 12.94 5.38
N MET A 65 1.86 12.14 4.36
CA MET A 65 2.89 12.49 3.39
C MET A 65 2.33 12.55 1.98
N LYS A 66 2.68 13.59 1.22
CA LYS A 66 2.33 13.67 -0.20
C LYS A 66 3.19 12.68 -1.00
N LEU A 67 2.54 11.77 -1.71
CA LEU A 67 3.20 10.86 -2.62
C LEU A 67 3.40 11.53 -3.98
N ARG A 68 4.64 11.53 -4.45
CA ARG A 68 4.98 12.03 -5.79
C ARG A 68 5.08 10.86 -6.77
N ARG A 69 4.60 11.08 -8.00
CA ARG A 69 4.84 10.14 -9.10
C ARG A 69 6.33 10.15 -9.41
N ASP A 70 6.89 8.96 -9.54
CA ASP A 70 8.25 8.77 -10.02
C ASP A 70 8.22 8.67 -11.57
N PRO A 71 8.88 9.58 -12.31
CA PRO A 71 8.97 9.51 -13.77
C PRO A 71 9.60 8.20 -14.28
N ALA A 72 10.45 7.56 -13.47
CA ALA A 72 11.08 6.28 -13.77
C ALA A 72 10.28 5.07 -13.26
N CYS A 73 9.06 5.27 -12.75
CA CYS A 73 8.23 4.18 -12.23
C CYS A 73 8.00 3.11 -13.31
N PRO A 74 8.28 1.81 -13.03
CA PRO A 74 8.15 0.77 -14.05
C PRO A 74 6.70 0.51 -14.49
N VAL A 75 5.70 1.03 -13.77
CA VAL A 75 4.27 0.85 -14.07
C VAL A 75 3.65 2.10 -14.69
N CYS A 76 3.95 3.27 -14.15
CA CYS A 76 3.32 4.52 -14.57
C CYS A 76 4.35 5.62 -14.86
N GLY A 77 5.60 5.28 -15.16
CA GLY A 77 6.62 6.24 -15.61
C GLY A 77 6.44 6.64 -17.07
N GLU A 78 7.43 7.34 -17.62
CA GLU A 78 7.45 7.75 -19.04
C GLU A 78 7.77 6.59 -19.99
N SER A 79 8.41 5.54 -19.48
CA SER A 79 8.73 4.32 -20.23
C SER A 79 8.44 3.08 -19.37
N PRO A 80 7.15 2.66 -19.26
CA PRO A 80 6.76 1.53 -18.43
C PRO A 80 7.38 0.22 -18.91
N SER A 81 7.89 -0.58 -17.98
CA SER A 81 8.45 -1.92 -18.24
C SER A 81 7.58 -3.06 -17.67
N ILE A 82 6.66 -2.74 -16.76
CA ILE A 82 5.67 -3.68 -16.21
C ILE A 82 4.32 -3.33 -16.84
N THR A 83 3.92 -4.09 -17.85
CA THR A 83 2.68 -3.87 -18.62
C THR A 83 1.63 -4.95 -18.37
N GLU A 84 1.99 -6.02 -17.68
CA GLU A 84 1.14 -7.18 -17.42
C GLU A 84 1.09 -7.48 -15.92
N TYR A 85 0.05 -8.18 -15.49
CA TYR A 85 -0.07 -8.67 -14.13
C TYR A 85 0.89 -9.84 -13.92
N VAL A 86 1.78 -9.72 -12.94
CA VAL A 86 2.58 -10.83 -12.45
C VAL A 86 1.75 -11.57 -11.40
N ASP A 87 1.65 -12.89 -11.50
CA ASP A 87 1.06 -13.70 -10.44
C ASP A 87 1.94 -13.62 -9.19
N TYR A 88 1.46 -12.90 -8.19
CA TYR A 88 2.21 -12.61 -6.98
C TYR A 88 2.37 -13.85 -6.10
N VAL A 89 1.48 -14.84 -6.23
CA VAL A 89 1.57 -16.11 -5.51
C VAL A 89 2.72 -16.91 -6.11
N GLU A 90 2.81 -17.01 -7.43
CA GLU A 90 3.93 -17.68 -8.12
C GLU A 90 5.26 -16.95 -7.86
N PHE A 91 5.26 -15.62 -7.93
CA PHE A 91 6.43 -14.77 -7.71
C PHE A 91 6.96 -14.83 -6.27
N CYS A 92 6.09 -14.92 -5.26
CA CYS A 92 6.50 -14.99 -3.85
C CYS A 92 6.68 -16.41 -3.31
N GLN A 93 6.17 -17.44 -4.00
CA GLN A 93 6.34 -18.85 -3.57
C GLN A 93 7.66 -19.48 -4.00
N GLY A 94 8.51 -18.80 -4.78
CA GLY A 94 9.88 -19.24 -5.01
C GLY A 94 10.00 -20.67 -5.54
N VAL A 95 9.08 -21.13 -6.39
CA VAL A 95 9.28 -22.37 -7.13
C VAL A 95 10.21 -22.02 -8.29
N GLY A 96 11.49 -22.34 -8.11
CA GLY A 96 12.56 -21.92 -8.99
C GLY A 96 12.41 -22.39 -10.44
N HIS A 97 12.89 -21.54 -11.33
CA HIS A 97 13.69 -21.94 -12.48
C HIS A 97 15.09 -21.37 -12.31
#